data_AF-A0A822DHD9-F1
#
_entry.id   AF-A0A822DHD9-F1
#
_cell.length_a   1.000
_cell.length_b   1.000
_cell.length_c   1.000
_cell.angle_alpha   90.00
_cell.angle_beta   90.00
_cell.angle_gamma   90.00
#
_symmetry.space_group_name_H-M   'P 1'
#
loop_
_entity.id
_entity.type
_entity.pdbx_description
1 polymer ?
#
loop_
_entity_poly.entity_id
_entity_poly.type
_entity_poly.pdbx_seq_one_letter_code
_entity_poly.pdbx_strand_id
1 'polypeptide(L)' 'KYTPPWYDEERQGLAAGSGVLYKDSRRLNLLPELINAACSILGTWSESTISSTLLHLRSLD' A
#
# COMPACT_ATOMS: atom_id res chain seq x y z
N LYS A 1 8.48 14.79 -9.19
CA LYS A 1 7.63 15.76 -9.94
C LYS A 1 6.15 15.55 -9.64
N TYR A 2 5.62 14.32 -9.74
CA TYR A 2 4.23 14.01 -9.38
C TYR A 2 4.05 13.40 -7.99
N THR A 3 5.12 12.84 -7.43
CA THR A 3 5.16 12.40 -6.04
C THR A 3 5.42 13.61 -5.14
N PRO A 4 4.60 13.81 -4.09
CA PRO A 4 4.87 14.84 -3.10
C PRO A 4 6.22 14.67 -2.40
N PRO A 5 6.85 15.77 -1.94
CA PRO A 5 8.21 15.76 -1.42
C PRO A 5 8.39 14.91 -0.15
N TRP A 6 7.37 14.85 0.73
CA TRP A 6 7.44 14.07 1.96
C TRP A 6 7.66 12.56 1.73
N TYR A 7 7.22 12.01 0.59
CA TYR A 7 7.49 10.61 0.26
C TYR A 7 8.96 10.36 -0.12
N ASP A 8 9.66 11.36 -0.66
CA ASP A 8 11.10 11.26 -0.92
C ASP A 8 11.87 11.35 0.42
N GLU A 9 11.44 12.23 1.33
CA GLU A 9 12.01 12.36 2.69
C GLU A 9 11.85 11.07 3.50
N GLU A 10 10.65 10.48 3.51
CA GLU A 10 10.37 9.21 4.17
C GLU A 10 11.26 8.08 3.62
N ARG A 11 11.36 7.97 2.29
CA ARG A 11 12.22 6.95 1.64
C ARG A 11 13.70 7.14 1.95
N GLN A 12 14.17 8.39 2.09
CA GLN A 12 15.54 8.67 2.52
C GLN A 12 15.77 8.21 3.97
N GLY A 13 14.82 8.49 4.86
CA GLY A 13 14.86 8.02 6.25
C GLY A 13 14.88 6.49 6.37
N LEU A 14 14.00 5.81 5.63
CA LEU A 14 13.96 4.35 5.57
C LEU A 14 15.26 3.77 5.01
N ALA A 15 15.81 4.34 3.94
CA ALA A 15 17.08 3.91 3.35
C ALA A 15 18.24 4.06 4.34
N ALA A 16 18.32 5.20 5.04
CA ALA A 16 19.34 5.45 6.05
C ALA A 16 19.22 4.48 7.25
N GLY A 17 17.99 4.21 7.72
CA GLY A 17 17.75 3.33 8.86
C GLY A 17 17.93 1.84 8.56
N SER A 18 17.70 1.41 7.32
CA SER A 18 17.82 0.00 6.91
C SER A 18 19.14 -0.34 6.21
N GLY A 19 19.96 0.65 5.87
CA GLY A 19 21.22 0.46 5.14
C GLY A 19 21.04 0.11 3.66
N VAL A 20 19.82 0.12 3.13
CA VAL A 20 19.57 -0.14 1.71
C VAL A 20 19.79 1.12 0.87
N LEU A 21 20.12 0.95 -0.40
CA LEU A 21 20.22 2.07 -1.32
C LEU A 21 18.84 2.72 -1.50
N TYR A 22 18.79 4.05 -1.52
CA TYR A 22 17.57 4.81 -1.79
C TYR A 22 16.86 4.37 -3.08
N LYS A 23 17.64 4.03 -4.11
CA LYS A 23 17.12 3.52 -5.38
C LYS A 23 16.36 2.20 -5.22
N ASP A 24 16.84 1.31 -4.36
CA ASP A 24 16.22 0.01 -4.14
C ASP A 24 15.00 0.13 -3.23
N SER A 25 15.05 1.01 -2.22
CA SER A 25 13.86 1.43 -1.46
C SER A 25 12.76 1.98 -2.39
N ARG A 26 13.12 2.82 -3.36
CA ARG A 26 12.18 3.34 -4.36
C ARG A 26 11.58 2.24 -5.24
N ARG A 27 12.39 1.24 -5.65
CA ARG A 27 11.91 0.09 -6.45
C ARG A 27 10.96 -0.79 -5.66
N LEU A 28 11.25 -1.02 -4.38
CA LEU A 28 10.40 -1.83 -3.49
C LEU A 28 8.99 -1.24 -3.36
N ASN A 29 8.89 0.10 -3.29
CA ASN A 29 7.59 0.78 -3.25
C ASN A 29 6.75 0.62 -4.54
N LEU A 30 7.37 0.19 -5.65
CA LEU A 30 6.70 -0.08 -6.92
C LEU A 30 6.51 -1.59 -7.16
N LEU A 31 6.80 -2.43 -6.17
CA LEU A 31 6.68 -3.88 -6.29
C LEU A 31 5.24 -4.31 -6.63
N PRO A 32 4.17 -3.76 -5.99
CA PRO A 32 2.81 -4.15 -6.31
C PRO A 32 2.44 -3.88 -7.78
N GLU A 33 2.85 -2.74 -8.32
CA GLU A 33 2.65 -2.37 -9.72
C GLU A 33 3.47 -3.25 -10.67
N LEU A 34 4.68 -3.64 -10.27
CA LEU A 34 5.58 -4.44 -11.10
C LEU A 34 5.08 -5.88 -11.26
N ILE A 35 4.54 -6.48 -10.20
CA ILE A 35 4.05 -7.86 -10.22
C ILE A 35 2.58 -7.97 -10.63
N ASN A 36 1.89 -6.84 -10.81
CA ASN A 36 0.43 -6.77 -10.92
C ASN A 36 -0.25 -7.49 -9.75
N ALA A 37 0.07 -7.04 -8.53
CA ALA A 37 -0.39 -7.67 -7.30
C ALA A 37 -1.92 -7.87 -7.33
N ALA A 38 -2.35 -9.07 -6.96
CA ALA A 38 -3.76 -9.43 -6.92
C ALA A 38 -4.34 -9.11 -5.54
N CYS A 39 -5.59 -8.68 -5.53
CA CYS A 39 -6.36 -8.56 -4.29
C CYS A 39 -7.82 -8.88 -4.54
N SER A 40 -8.46 -9.45 -3.52
CA SER A 40 -9.91 -9.56 -3.47
C SER A 40 -10.45 -8.57 -2.46
N ILE A 41 -11.40 -7.74 -2.88
CA ILE A 41 -11.99 -6.69 -2.05
C ILE A 41 -13.49 -6.97 -1.91
N LEU A 42 -13.98 -6.96 -0.67
CA LEU A 42 -15.40 -7.12 -0.34
C LEU A 42 -15.88 -5.90 0.42
N GLY A 43 -16.85 -5.17 -0.15
CA GLY A 43 -17.62 -4.13 0.52
C GLY A 43 -19.05 -4.60 0.71
N THR A 44 -19.52 -4.68 1.96
CA THR A 44 -20.89 -5.14 2.31
C THR A 44 -21.53 -4.19 3.30
N TRP A 45 -22.84 -3.97 3.20
CA TRP A 45 -23.58 -3.04 4.06
C TRP A 45 -25.06 -3.44 4.19
N SER A 46 -25.81 -2.73 5.06
CA SER A 46 -27.25 -2.95 5.26
C SER A 46 -27.55 -4.41 5.62
N GLU A 47 -28.60 -5.01 5.06
CA GLU A 47 -29.04 -6.40 5.28
C GLU A 47 -27.96 -7.46 4.99
N SER A 48 -26.85 -7.09 4.35
CA SER A 48 -25.70 -8.00 4.16
C SER A 48 -24.79 -8.11 5.40
N THR A 49 -25.03 -7.32 6.46
CA THR A 49 -24.23 -7.34 7.70
C THR A 49 -25.11 -7.38 8.95
N ILE A 50 -24.65 -8.08 10.00
CA ILE A 50 -25.40 -8.23 11.27
C ILE A 50 -25.68 -6.87 11.93
N SER A 51 -24.75 -5.92 11.78
CA SER A 51 -24.84 -4.58 12.36
C SER A 51 -25.47 -3.54 11.44
N SER A 52 -25.84 -3.90 10.21
CA SER A 52 -26.29 -2.98 9.14
C SER A 52 -25.28 -1.88 8.76
N THR A 53 -24.06 -1.92 9.30
CA THR A 53 -22.98 -0.98 8.98
C THR A 53 -22.17 -1.44 7.79
N LEU A 54 -21.42 -0.51 7.17
CA LEU A 54 -20.44 -0.84 6.13
C LEU A 54 -19.29 -1.66 6.72
N LEU A 55 -19.06 -2.84 6.18
CA LEU A 55 -17.85 -3.65 6.39
C LEU A 55 -17.04 -3.68 5.09
N HIS A 56 -15.77 -3.33 5.19
CA HIS A 56 -14.83 -3.34 4.06
C HIS A 56 -13.64 -4.25 4.40
N LEU A 57 -13.49 -5.33 3.62
CA LEU A 57 -12.48 -6.36 3.82
C LEU A 57 -11.62 -6.49 2.56
N ARG A 58 -10.34 -6.80 2.73
CA ARG A 58 -9.40 -7.05 1.64
C ARG A 58 -8.50 -8.24 1.97
N SER A 59 -8.37 -9.19 1.05
CA SER A 59 -7.24 -10.12 0.99
C SER A 59 -6.19 -9.58 0.02
N LEU A 60 -4.92 -9.75 0.37
CA LEU A 60 -3.77 -9.43 -0.46
C LEU A 60 -3.01 -10.73 -0.69
N ASP A 61 -2.82 -11.09 -1.95
CA ASP A 61 -2.17 -12.34 -2.37
C ASP A 61 -0.70 -12.13 -2.75
#